data_AF-A0A256L9M9-F1
#
_entry.id   AF-A0A256L9M9-F1
#
_cell.length_a   1.000
_cell.length_b   1.000
_cell.length_c   1.000
_cell.angle_alpha   90.00
_cell.angle_beta   90.00
_cell.angle_gamma   90.00
#
_symmetry.space_group_name_H-M   'P 1'
#
loop_
_entity.id
_entity.type
_entity.pdbx_description
1 polymer ?
#
loop_
_entity_poly.entity_id
_entity_poly.type
_entity_poly.pdbx_seq_one_letter_code
_entity_poly.pdbx_strand_id
1 'polypeptide(L)'
;MQGIYENVKIIGIFCRYGIQQSVDNNGTFYYRPIVYMRNCKNLNNIDLKLPEYLLFNLTKGFKGLGVLNPGTKLEIHCRRYLKEKRNDGYGYPTNIVIANNRPAFPDDPNVLAGMIMVKNQGNPEAENDPINTDLVEIYKNWLKSKA
;
A
#
# COMPACT_ATOMS: atom_id res chain seq x y z
N MET A 1 9.44 -4.30 -24.34
CA MET A 1 10.75 -3.98 -23.73
C MET A 1 10.79 -4.58 -22.33
N GLN A 2 11.62 -5.58 -22.10
CA GLN A 2 11.91 -6.11 -20.76
C GLN A 2 12.76 -5.07 -20.05
N GLY A 3 12.18 -4.28 -19.16
CA GLY A 3 12.98 -3.27 -18.48
C GLY A 3 13.82 -3.87 -17.35
N ILE A 4 14.85 -3.13 -16.94
CA ILE A 4 15.87 -3.60 -16.01
C ILE A 4 15.39 -3.37 -14.58
N TYR A 5 15.37 -4.44 -13.78
CA TYR A 5 15.00 -4.42 -12.37
C TYR A 5 16.19 -4.82 -11.51
N GLU A 6 16.32 -4.19 -10.35
CA GLU A 6 17.23 -4.64 -9.29
C GLU A 6 16.44 -5.11 -8.07
N ASN A 7 16.93 -6.14 -7.37
CA ASN A 7 16.39 -6.54 -6.08
C ASN A 7 16.97 -5.62 -5.01
N VAL A 8 16.12 -5.00 -4.21
CA VAL A 8 16.50 -4.07 -3.16
C VAL A 8 15.86 -4.46 -1.84
N LYS A 9 16.56 -4.16 -0.76
CA LYS A 9 16.04 -4.27 0.60
C LYS A 9 15.77 -2.86 1.13
N ILE A 10 14.52 -2.56 1.41
CA ILE A 10 14.07 -1.28 1.95
C ILE A 10 13.72 -1.46 3.42
N ILE A 11 14.20 -0.56 4.28
CA ILE A 11 13.71 -0.43 5.65
C ILE A 11 13.05 0.93 5.82
N GLY A 12 11.90 0.99 6.50
CA GLY A 12 11.19 2.25 6.71
C GLY A 12 10.07 2.11 7.74
N ILE A 13 9.24 3.15 7.83
CA ILE A 13 8.15 3.23 8.80
C ILE A 13 6.83 3.21 8.03
N PHE A 14 5.96 2.26 8.35
CA PHE A 14 4.58 2.26 7.88
C PHE A 14 3.87 3.54 8.35
N CYS A 15 3.33 4.31 7.40
CA CYS A 15 2.54 5.49 7.69
C CYS A 15 1.06 5.16 7.69
N ARG A 16 0.54 4.74 6.53
CA ARG A 16 -0.89 4.46 6.32
C ARG A 16 -1.11 3.55 5.12
N TYR A 17 -2.35 3.08 4.98
CA TYR A 17 -2.86 2.54 3.72
C TYR A 17 -3.43 3.68 2.87
N GLY A 18 -3.48 3.48 1.56
CA GLY A 18 -4.25 4.36 0.67
C GLY A 18 -4.68 3.65 -0.58
N ILE A 19 -5.26 4.42 -1.50
CA ILE A 19 -5.83 3.91 -2.74
C ILE A 19 -5.22 4.67 -3.91
N GLN A 20 -4.74 3.95 -4.91
CA GLN A 20 -4.48 4.52 -6.23
C GLN A 20 -5.65 4.18 -7.16
N GLN A 21 -6.10 5.17 -7.92
CA GLN A 21 -7.14 5.00 -8.92
C GLN A 21 -6.48 4.92 -10.30
N SER A 22 -6.95 3.97 -11.12
CA SER A 22 -6.64 3.91 -12.54
C SER A 22 -7.92 3.69 -13.34
N VAL A 23 -7.92 4.11 -14.60
CA VAL A 23 -9.06 3.94 -15.51
C VAL A 23 -8.60 3.06 -16.67
N ASP A 24 -9.39 2.05 -17.03
CA ASP A 24 -9.11 1.27 -18.25
C ASP A 24 -9.62 1.99 -19.51
N ASN A 25 -9.38 1.38 -20.66
CA ASN A 25 -9.82 1.91 -21.96
C ASN A 25 -11.36 1.98 -22.09
N ASN A 26 -12.11 1.32 -21.22
CA ASN A 26 -13.58 1.29 -21.22
C ASN A 26 -14.18 2.30 -20.23
N GLY A 27 -13.35 3.10 -19.55
CA GLY A 27 -13.81 4.06 -18.53
C GLY A 27 -14.10 3.42 -17.16
N THR A 28 -13.75 2.16 -16.95
CA THR A 28 -13.94 1.47 -15.66
C THR A 28 -12.85 1.92 -14.69
N PHE A 29 -13.28 2.40 -13.51
CA PHE A 29 -12.37 2.73 -12.43
C PHE A 29 -11.89 1.49 -11.68
N TYR A 30 -10.58 1.37 -11.50
CA TYR A 30 -9.93 0.37 -10.67
C TYR A 30 -9.27 1.05 -9.48
N TYR A 31 -9.54 0.53 -8.29
CA TYR A 31 -8.98 1.01 -7.03
C TYR A 31 -7.95 0.00 -6.54
N ARG A 32 -6.69 0.42 -6.50
CA ARG A 32 -5.55 -0.40 -6.06
C ARG A 32 -5.14 0.00 -4.65
N PRO A 33 -5.32 -0.88 -3.65
CA PRO A 33 -4.78 -0.68 -2.31
C PRO A 33 -3.25 -0.61 -2.31
N ILE A 34 -2.73 0.40 -1.61
CA ILE A 34 -1.30 0.64 -1.45
C ILE A 34 -0.93 0.90 0.01
N VAL A 35 0.36 0.77 0.28
CA VAL A 35 1.01 0.99 1.57
C VAL A 35 1.96 2.16 1.42
N TYR A 36 1.76 3.19 2.23
CA TYR A 36 2.67 4.32 2.34
C TYR A 36 3.70 4.03 3.43
N MET A 37 4.97 4.09 3.05
CA MET A 37 6.08 4.06 3.99
C MET A 37 6.86 5.36 3.91
N ARG A 38 7.27 5.89 5.06
CA ARG A 38 8.12 7.07 5.18
C ARG A 38 9.45 6.75 5.82
N ASN A 39 10.38 7.70 5.77
CA ASN A 39 11.73 7.57 6.32
C ASN A 39 12.44 6.31 5.83
N CYS A 40 12.26 6.00 4.54
CA CYS A 40 12.79 4.79 3.94
C CYS A 40 14.29 4.91 3.68
N LYS A 41 15.00 3.79 3.82
CA LYS A 41 16.42 3.63 3.44
C LYS A 41 16.58 2.39 2.58
N ASN A 42 17.40 2.49 1.54
CA ASN A 42 17.83 1.33 0.77
C ASN A 42 19.05 0.71 1.45
N LEU A 43 18.91 -0.50 1.98
CA LEU A 43 19.98 -1.21 2.68
C LEU A 43 21.07 -1.73 1.74
N ASN A 44 20.78 -1.83 0.44
CA ASN A 44 21.79 -2.20 -0.57
C ASN A 44 22.63 -0.98 -0.99
N ASN A 45 22.13 0.24 -0.81
CA ASN A 45 22.83 1.49 -1.11
C ASN A 45 22.29 2.61 -0.20
N ILE A 46 22.95 2.81 0.93
CA ILE A 46 22.50 3.74 1.98
C ILE A 46 22.60 5.21 1.58
N ASP A 47 23.43 5.53 0.57
CA ASP A 47 23.62 6.90 0.07
C ASP A 47 22.55 7.30 -0.94
N LEU A 48 21.75 6.35 -1.42
CA LEU A 48 20.65 6.61 -2.33
C LEU A 48 19.57 7.44 -1.62
N LYS A 49 19.42 8.70 -2.06
CA LYS A 49 18.33 9.56 -1.62
C LYS A 49 16.99 9.04 -2.11
N LEU A 50 16.20 8.52 -1.19
CA LEU A 50 14.82 8.11 -1.42
C LEU A 50 13.86 9.29 -1.23
N PRO A 51 12.71 9.27 -1.93
CA PRO A 51 11.65 10.24 -1.69
C PRO A 51 11.08 10.08 -0.28
N GLU A 52 10.37 11.12 0.18
CA GLU A 52 9.77 11.16 1.52
C GLU A 52 8.86 9.97 1.79
N TYR A 53 8.04 9.62 0.80
CA TYR A 53 7.18 8.45 0.81
C TYR A 53 7.58 7.47 -0.28
N LEU A 54 7.68 6.19 0.07
CA LEU A 54 7.64 5.06 -0.86
C LEU A 54 6.27 4.40 -0.79
N LEU A 55 5.72 4.12 -1.96
CA LEU A 55 4.43 3.47 -2.11
C LEU A 55 4.66 2.02 -2.55
N PHE A 56 3.99 1.09 -1.89
CA PHE A 56 4.02 -0.32 -2.26
C PHE A 56 2.61 -0.83 -2.51
N ASN A 57 2.43 -1.71 -3.49
CA ASN A 57 1.18 -2.43 -3.64
C ASN A 57 0.88 -3.26 -2.38
N LEU A 58 -0.36 -3.25 -1.91
CA LEU A 58 -0.81 -4.12 -0.83
C LEU A 58 -0.94 -5.57 -1.34
N THR A 59 0.18 -6.28 -1.40
CA THR A 59 0.23 -7.68 -1.88
C THR A 59 -0.29 -8.67 -0.84
N LYS A 60 -0.41 -9.95 -1.23
CA LYS A 60 -0.65 -11.05 -0.29
C LYS A 60 0.35 -11.07 0.88
N GLY A 61 1.61 -10.71 0.63
CA GLY A 61 2.64 -10.60 1.67
C GLY A 61 2.28 -9.56 2.73
N PHE A 62 1.80 -8.38 2.34
CA PHE A 62 1.29 -7.39 3.30
C PHE A 62 0.01 -7.85 3.99
N LYS A 63 -0.92 -8.48 3.26
CA LYS A 63 -2.16 -8.99 3.85
C LYS A 63 -1.89 -10.01 4.95
N GLY A 64 -0.87 -10.86 4.79
CA GLY A 64 -0.45 -11.83 5.79
C GLY A 64 0.07 -11.23 7.11
N LEU A 65 0.41 -9.94 7.14
CA LEU A 65 0.82 -9.23 8.35
C LEU A 65 -0.38 -8.70 9.16
N GLY A 66 -1.59 -8.81 8.61
CA GLY A 66 -2.78 -8.13 9.12
C GLY A 66 -2.69 -6.60 9.00
N VAL A 67 -3.70 -5.92 9.56
CA VAL A 67 -3.79 -4.46 9.55
C VAL A 67 -2.70 -3.86 10.44
N LEU A 68 -1.80 -3.07 9.85
CA LEU A 68 -0.65 -2.44 10.50
C LEU A 68 -1.04 -1.13 11.18
N ASN A 69 -0.38 -0.83 12.30
CA ASN A 69 -0.49 0.46 12.98
C ASN A 69 0.58 1.44 12.46
N PRO A 70 0.24 2.73 12.25
CA PRO A 70 1.22 3.78 11.96
C PRO A 70 2.41 3.73 12.93
N GLY A 71 3.63 3.91 12.41
CA GLY A 71 4.85 3.78 13.19
C GLY A 71 5.48 2.38 13.19
N THR A 72 4.78 1.35 12.66
CA THR A 72 5.36 0.01 12.51
C THR A 72 6.59 0.07 11.60
N LYS A 73 7.75 -0.35 12.11
CA LYS A 73 8.97 -0.50 11.30
C LYS A 73 8.84 -1.73 10.40
N LEU A 74 9.13 -1.57 9.12
CA LEU A 74 9.05 -2.63 8.11
C LEU A 74 10.38 -2.76 7.39
N GLU A 75 10.82 -4.00 7.19
CA GLU A 75 11.84 -4.36 6.22
C GLU A 75 11.17 -5.13 5.06
N ILE A 76 11.44 -4.70 3.84
CA ILE A 76 10.79 -5.18 2.63
C ILE A 76 11.84 -5.51 1.59
N HIS A 77 11.76 -6.73 1.07
CA HIS A 77 12.46 -7.11 -0.15
C HIS A 77 11.53 -6.83 -1.34
N CYS A 78 11.95 -5.98 -2.26
CA CYS A 78 11.17 -5.61 -3.44
C CYS A 78 12.06 -5.44 -4.68
N ARG A 79 11.41 -5.27 -5.84
CA ARG A 79 12.11 -4.93 -7.09
C ARG A 79 12.01 -3.44 -7.33
N ARG A 80 13.13 -2.84 -7.69
CA ARG A 80 13.18 -1.46 -8.16
C ARG A 80 13.42 -1.44 -9.67
N TYR A 81 12.57 -0.74 -10.39
CA TYR A 81 12.73 -0.48 -11.81
C TYR A 81 13.73 0.65 -12.04
N LEU A 82 14.79 0.38 -12.80
CA LEU A 82 15.91 1.32 -12.96
C LEU A 82 15.63 2.46 -13.95
N LYS A 83 14.63 2.31 -14.82
CA LYS A 83 14.34 3.27 -15.91
C LYS A 83 13.40 4.42 -15.49
N GLU A 84 12.70 4.27 -14.36
CA GLU A 84 11.76 5.30 -13.86
C GLU A 84 12.45 6.29 -12.91
N LYS A 85 12.17 7.57 -13.13
CA LYS A 85 12.64 8.65 -12.24
C LYS A 85 11.69 8.78 -11.05
N ARG A 86 12.18 8.40 -9.87
CA ARG A 86 11.58 8.60 -8.51
C ARG A 86 10.13 8.12 -8.34
N ASN A 87 9.90 7.34 -7.29
CA ASN A 87 8.63 6.80 -6.79
C ASN A 87 7.87 5.75 -7.62
N ASP A 88 7.98 5.74 -8.94
CA ASP A 88 7.21 4.77 -9.75
C ASP A 88 7.84 3.36 -9.76
N GLY A 89 9.15 3.28 -9.47
CA GLY A 89 9.92 2.06 -9.69
C GLY A 89 9.85 0.98 -8.60
N TYR A 90 9.30 1.22 -7.41
CA TYR A 90 9.35 0.25 -6.31
C TYR A 90 8.13 -0.69 -6.33
N GLY A 91 8.17 -1.68 -7.22
CA GLY A 91 7.09 -2.65 -7.42
C GLY A 91 7.38 -4.01 -6.78
N TYR A 92 6.31 -4.67 -6.31
CA TYR A 92 6.26 -6.11 -5.97
C TYR A 92 7.11 -6.55 -4.76
N PRO A 93 6.66 -6.25 -3.52
CA PRO A 93 7.27 -6.79 -2.31
C PRO A 93 7.02 -8.30 -2.22
N THR A 94 8.08 -9.10 -2.05
CA THR A 94 8.01 -10.58 -2.08
C THR A 94 8.29 -11.24 -0.74
N ASN A 95 8.99 -10.59 0.20
CA ASN A 95 9.26 -11.13 1.54
C ASN A 95 9.06 -10.03 2.59
N ILE A 96 7.91 -10.05 3.27
CA ILE A 96 7.63 -9.14 4.39
C ILE A 96 7.39 -10.00 5.62
N VAL A 97 8.17 -9.76 6.68
CA VAL A 97 8.11 -10.54 7.92
C VAL A 97 7.80 -9.60 9.08
N ILE A 98 6.70 -9.86 9.77
CA ILE A 98 6.44 -9.35 11.12
C ILE A 98 5.69 -10.43 11.89
N ALA A 99 6.16 -10.75 13.09
CA ALA A 99 5.41 -11.54 14.06
C ALA A 99 4.47 -10.59 14.81
N ASN A 100 3.15 -10.78 14.73
CA ASN A 100 2.16 -10.47 15.78
C ASN A 100 0.72 -10.72 15.27
N ASN A 101 -0.15 -11.22 16.16
CA ASN A 101 -1.59 -11.39 15.92
C ASN A 101 -2.26 -10.02 15.70
N ARG A 102 -2.58 -9.68 14.44
CA ARG A 102 -3.27 -8.45 14.06
C ARG A 102 -4.58 -8.80 13.34
N PRO A 103 -5.59 -7.90 13.32
CA PRO A 103 -6.83 -8.14 12.58
C PRO A 103 -6.53 -8.45 11.12
N ALA A 104 -7.17 -9.49 10.57
CA ALA A 104 -7.06 -9.82 9.16
C ALA A 104 -7.70 -8.73 8.29
N PHE A 105 -7.22 -8.61 7.06
CA PHE A 105 -7.91 -7.81 6.04
C PHE A 105 -9.19 -8.52 5.56
N PRO A 106 -10.19 -7.77 5.09
CA PRO A 106 -11.25 -8.35 4.27
C PRO A 106 -10.67 -9.02 3.02
N ASP A 107 -11.20 -10.21 2.69
CA ASP A 107 -10.83 -10.92 1.47
C ASP A 107 -11.41 -10.25 0.22
N ASP A 108 -12.62 -9.71 0.33
CA ASP A 108 -13.30 -8.99 -0.75
C ASP A 108 -12.57 -7.68 -1.07
N PRO A 109 -12.16 -7.46 -2.34
CA PRO A 109 -11.38 -6.29 -2.74
C PRO A 109 -12.14 -4.97 -2.62
N ASN A 110 -13.46 -4.97 -2.82
CA ASN A 110 -14.29 -3.78 -2.69
C ASN A 110 -14.49 -3.41 -1.21
N VAL A 111 -14.71 -4.41 -0.34
CA VAL A 111 -14.78 -4.22 1.11
C VAL A 111 -13.43 -3.70 1.64
N LEU A 112 -12.32 -4.25 1.17
CA LEU A 112 -10.98 -3.80 1.51
C LEU A 112 -10.73 -2.34 1.09
N ALA A 113 -11.08 -1.97 -0.14
CA ALA A 113 -10.95 -0.61 -0.62
C ALA A 113 -11.80 0.37 0.22
N GLY A 114 -13.06 0.01 0.49
CA GLY A 114 -13.95 0.77 1.37
C GLY A 114 -13.41 0.93 2.79
N MET A 115 -12.83 -0.13 3.37
CA MET A 115 -12.19 -0.09 4.69
C MET A 115 -11.06 0.94 4.74
N ILE A 116 -10.21 0.96 3.71
CA ILE A 116 -9.09 1.91 3.61
C ILE A 116 -9.61 3.34 3.47
N MET A 117 -10.60 3.56 2.60
CA MET A 117 -11.23 4.88 2.43
C MET A 117 -11.81 5.40 3.73
N VAL A 118 -12.54 4.57 4.49
CA VAL A 118 -13.09 4.95 5.81
C VAL A 118 -11.97 5.26 6.80
N LYS A 119 -10.91 4.45 6.86
CA LYS A 119 -9.75 4.70 7.75
C LYS A 119 -9.02 6.00 7.43
N ASN A 120 -9.12 6.50 6.20
CA ASN A 120 -8.48 7.72 5.75
C ASN A 120 -9.37 8.97 5.93
N GLN A 121 -10.65 8.82 6.28
CA GLN A 121 -11.53 9.95 6.53
C GLN A 121 -11.01 10.81 7.69
N GLY A 122 -10.86 12.12 7.45
CA GLY A 122 -10.34 13.07 8.43
C GLY A 122 -8.82 13.02 8.63
N ASN A 123 -8.08 12.22 7.86
CA ASN A 123 -6.61 12.23 7.85
C ASN A 123 -6.10 13.25 6.82
N PRO A 124 -5.42 14.34 7.25
CA PRO A 124 -4.89 15.35 6.32
C PRO A 124 -3.91 14.79 5.29
N GLU A 125 -3.12 13.76 5.65
CA GLU A 125 -2.18 13.12 4.72
C GLU A 125 -2.88 12.28 3.63
N ALA A 126 -4.20 12.08 3.73
CA ALA A 126 -5.00 11.32 2.78
C ALA A 126 -6.10 12.16 2.10
N GLU A 127 -6.07 13.48 2.26
CA GLU A 127 -7.07 14.39 1.66
C GLU A 127 -7.13 14.26 0.12
N ASN A 128 -6.00 13.93 -0.50
CA ASN A 128 -5.89 13.72 -1.95
C ASN A 128 -6.14 12.27 -2.39
N ASP A 129 -6.41 11.34 -1.48
CA ASP A 129 -6.75 9.97 -1.86
C ASP A 129 -8.13 9.94 -2.52
N PRO A 130 -8.34 9.12 -3.55
CA PRO A 130 -9.65 8.97 -4.17
C PRO A 130 -10.66 8.41 -3.17
N ILE A 131 -11.86 9.00 -3.16
CA ILE A 131 -13.00 8.55 -2.35
C ILE A 131 -14.10 8.08 -3.29
N ASN A 132 -14.58 6.86 -3.07
CA ASN A 132 -15.76 6.31 -3.72
C ASN A 132 -16.80 5.97 -2.64
N THR A 133 -17.95 6.63 -2.68
CA THR A 133 -19.02 6.48 -1.69
C THR A 133 -19.63 5.09 -1.68
N ASP A 134 -19.73 4.44 -2.84
CA ASP A 134 -20.31 3.10 -2.96
C ASP A 134 -19.41 2.06 -2.28
N LEU A 135 -18.09 2.17 -2.45
CA LEU A 135 -17.13 1.29 -1.76
C LEU A 135 -17.16 1.51 -0.24
N VAL A 136 -17.30 2.76 0.21
CA VAL A 136 -17.49 3.09 1.63
C VAL A 136 -18.76 2.44 2.18
N GLU A 137 -19.86 2.48 1.42
CA GLU A 137 -21.12 1.87 1.83
C GLU A 137 -21.07 0.34 1.82
N ILE A 138 -20.42 -0.28 0.82
CA ILE A 138 -20.14 -1.71 0.79
C ILE A 138 -19.41 -2.16 2.07
N TYR A 139 -18.38 -1.42 2.48
CA TYR A 139 -17.67 -1.72 3.72
C TYR A 139 -18.54 -1.54 4.97
N LYS A 140 -19.33 -0.47 5.06
CA LYS A 140 -20.25 -0.26 6.18
C LYS A 140 -21.30 -1.37 6.30
N ASN A 141 -21.83 -1.85 5.17
CA ASN A 141 -22.79 -2.95 5.16
C ASN A 141 -22.14 -4.28 5.51
N TRP A 142 -20.89 -4.50 5.08
CA TRP A 142 -20.09 -5.65 5.51
C TRP A 142 -19.85 -5.65 7.03
N LEU A 143 -19.56 -4.50 7.65
CA LEU A 143 -19.44 -4.42 9.12
C LEU A 143 -20.74 -4.81 9.83
N LYS A 144 -21.90 -4.37 9.31
CA LYS A 144 -23.20 -4.72 9.87
C LYS A 144 -23.52 -6.22 9.77
N SER A 145 -23.05 -6.91 8.73
CA SER A 145 -23.29 -8.36 8.56
C SER A 145 -22.36 -9.23 9.40
N LYS A 146 -21.38 -8.63 10.08
CA LYS A 146 -20.44 -9.29 11.01
C LYS A 146 -20.80 -9.07 12.48
N ALA A 147 -21.74 -8.17 12.77
CA ALA A 147 -22.28 -7.89 14.10
C ALA A 147 -23.42 -8.86 14.42
#